data_AF-A0A7C7ETH4-F1
#
_entry.id   AF-A0A7C7ETH4-F1
#
_cell.length_a   1.000
_cell.length_b   1.000
_cell.length_c   1.000
_cell.angle_alpha   90.00
_cell.angle_beta   90.00
_cell.angle_gamma   90.00
#
_symmetry.space_group_name_H-M   'P 1'
#
loop_
_entity.id
_entity.type
_entity.pdbx_description
1 polymer ?
#
loop_
_entity_poly.entity_id
_entity_poly.type
_entity_poly.pdbx_seq_one_letter_code
_entity_poly.pdbx_strand_id
1 'polypeptide(L)'
;SKKGIGFFDDAGFYPDFILWMIADGKQYITFIDPHGMGRESISSSKVQLYNRLKVDVESKLTVPSVALNSFILSPTKYSELADKNVTIEEWNINHVLFMDDNDYIEKLFTGITG
;
A
#
# COMPACT_ATOMS: atom_id res chain seq x y z
N SER A 1 -4.68 19.01 -14.97
CA SER A 1 -4.60 19.30 -13.52
C SER A 1 -4.89 18.01 -12.78
N LYS A 2 -3.86 17.31 -12.31
CA LYS A 2 -4.01 16.18 -11.37
C LYS A 2 -3.65 16.77 -10.00
N LYS A 3 -4.62 17.35 -9.32
CA LYS A 3 -4.47 17.63 -7.89
C LYS A 3 -5.34 16.61 -7.21
N GLY A 4 -4.73 15.50 -6.80
CA GLY A 4 -5.39 14.46 -6.04
C GLY A 4 -5.72 14.97 -4.64
N ILE A 5 -6.26 14.06 -3.82
CA ILE A 5 -6.38 14.34 -2.39
C ILE A 5 -4.95 14.52 -1.86
N GLY A 6 -4.66 15.64 -1.19
CA GLY A 6 -3.29 16.16 -1.00
C GLY A 6 -2.28 15.26 -0.29
N PHE A 7 -2.68 14.10 0.22
CA PHE A 7 -1.76 13.11 0.76
C PHE A 7 -1.01 12.29 -0.31
N PHE A 8 -1.58 12.13 -1.50
CA PHE A 8 -1.02 11.29 -2.55
C PHE A 8 0.02 11.97 -3.43
N ASP A 9 -0.21 13.25 -3.75
CA ASP A 9 0.61 14.00 -4.71
C ASP A 9 2.07 14.11 -4.25
N ASP A 10 2.31 14.28 -2.94
CA ASP A 10 3.67 14.33 -2.37
C ASP A 10 4.38 12.97 -2.32
N ALA A 11 3.63 11.87 -2.45
CA ALA A 11 4.18 10.51 -2.46
C ALA A 11 4.44 9.98 -3.88
N GLY A 12 3.94 10.68 -4.92
CA GLY A 12 3.94 10.16 -6.29
C GLY A 12 3.14 8.86 -6.42
N PHE A 13 2.11 8.68 -5.59
CA PHE A 13 1.26 7.50 -5.52
C PHE A 13 -0.08 7.83 -6.18
N TYR A 14 -0.55 7.01 -7.13
CA TYR A 14 -1.78 7.29 -7.87
C TYR A 14 -2.62 6.02 -7.94
N PRO A 15 -3.53 5.79 -6.98
CA PRO A 15 -4.27 4.54 -6.92
C PRO A 15 -5.20 4.41 -8.12
N ASP A 16 -5.19 3.23 -8.73
CA ASP A 16 -6.17 2.85 -9.75
C ASP A 16 -7.45 2.31 -9.09
N PHE A 17 -7.34 1.73 -7.89
CA PHE A 17 -8.47 1.13 -7.18
C PHE A 17 -8.60 1.64 -5.74
N ILE A 18 -9.84 1.65 -5.27
CA ILE A 18 -10.18 1.79 -3.85
C ILE A 18 -10.97 0.55 -3.46
N LEU A 19 -10.46 -0.22 -2.50
CA LEU A 19 -11.18 -1.31 -1.86
C LEU A 19 -11.77 -0.82 -0.54
N TRP A 20 -13.10 -0.83 -0.44
CA TRP A 20 -13.82 -0.52 0.78
C TRP A 20 -14.41 -1.80 1.37
N MET A 21 -13.89 -2.21 2.52
CA MET A 21 -14.32 -3.42 3.22
C MET A 21 -14.97 -3.05 4.55
N ILE A 22 -16.09 -3.69 4.86
CA ILE A 22 -16.79 -3.56 6.15
C ILE A 22 -16.78 -4.94 6.81
N ALA A 23 -16.10 -5.05 7.96
CA ALA A 23 -15.96 -6.30 8.70
C ALA A 23 -15.87 -6.01 10.20
N ASP A 24 -16.57 -6.80 11.02
CA ASP A 24 -16.54 -6.71 12.50
C ASP A 24 -16.74 -5.30 13.08
N GLY A 25 -17.63 -4.51 12.46
CA GLY A 25 -17.92 -3.13 12.88
C GLY A 25 -16.82 -2.12 12.53
N LYS A 26 -15.78 -2.53 11.80
CA LYS A 26 -14.73 -1.68 11.25
C LYS A 26 -14.91 -1.48 9.74
N GLN A 27 -14.42 -0.35 9.26
CA GLN A 27 -14.36 0.00 7.84
C GLN A 27 -12.91 0.18 7.44
N TYR A 28 -12.50 -0.52 6.38
CA TYR A 28 -11.16 -0.43 5.84
C TYR A 28 -11.24 0.19 4.45
N ILE A 29 -10.65 1.38 4.28
CA ILE A 29 -10.53 2.05 3.00
C ILE A 29 -9.09 1.88 2.53
N THR A 30 -8.90 1.05 1.51
CA THR A 30 -7.58 0.67 1.02
C THR A 30 -7.35 1.22 -0.37
N PHE A 31 -6.33 2.05 -0.54
CA PHE A 31 -5.90 2.58 -1.83
C PHE A 31 -4.89 1.65 -2.48
N ILE A 32 -5.13 1.21 -3.71
CA ILE A 32 -4.31 0.20 -4.37
C ILE A 32 -3.74 0.78 -5.67
N ASP A 33 -2.42 0.75 -5.78
CA ASP A 33 -1.66 1.23 -6.95
C ASP A 33 -0.90 0.05 -7.61
N PRO A 34 -1.37 -0.46 -8.75
CA PRO A 34 -0.60 -1.38 -9.57
C PRO A 34 0.62 -0.66 -10.18
N HIS A 35 1.82 -0.89 -9.62
CA HIS A 35 3.01 -0.13 -9.98
C HIS A 35 4.28 -0.99 -10.11
N GLY A 36 5.09 -0.73 -11.13
CA GLY A 36 6.36 -1.45 -11.32
C GLY A 36 7.43 -0.97 -10.33
N MET A 37 8.07 -1.91 -9.62
CA MET A 37 9.00 -1.60 -8.53
C MET A 37 10.48 -1.63 -8.91
N GLY A 38 10.81 -1.86 -10.19
CA GLY A 38 12.20 -2.05 -10.63
C GLY A 38 13.17 -0.88 -10.39
N ARG A 39 12.66 0.33 -10.09
CA ARG A 39 13.47 1.52 -9.77
C ARG A 39 13.05 2.21 -8.47
N GLU A 40 12.08 1.65 -7.75
CA GLU A 40 11.57 2.24 -6.52
C GLU A 40 12.37 1.72 -5.33
N SER A 41 12.68 2.61 -4.40
CA SER A 41 13.31 2.25 -3.13
C SER A 41 12.25 1.82 -2.12
N ILE A 42 12.58 0.87 -1.24
CA ILE A 42 11.72 0.53 -0.09
C ILE A 42 11.50 1.72 0.86
N SER A 43 12.44 2.66 0.88
CA SER A 43 12.35 3.90 1.66
C SER A 43 11.68 5.06 0.90
N SER A 44 11.16 4.84 -0.32
CA SER A 44 10.50 5.89 -1.09
C SER A 44 9.22 6.39 -0.41
N SER A 45 8.88 7.66 -0.61
CA SER A 45 7.62 8.24 -0.13
C SER A 45 6.39 7.48 -0.64
N LYS A 46 6.49 6.87 -1.83
CA LYS A 46 5.43 6.02 -2.41
C LYS A 46 5.19 4.78 -1.55
N VAL A 47 6.26 4.05 -1.23
CA VAL A 47 6.18 2.85 -0.38
C VAL A 47 5.76 3.21 1.03
N GLN A 48 6.26 4.30 1.60
CA GLN A 48 5.95 4.71 2.97
C GLN A 48 4.57 5.34 3.15
N LEU A 49 3.76 5.43 2.09
CA LEU A 49 2.43 6.03 2.15
C LEU A 49 1.50 5.32 3.14
N TYR A 50 1.58 3.99 3.26
CA TYR A 50 0.69 3.23 4.16
C TYR A 50 0.85 3.70 5.60
N ASN A 51 2.10 3.89 6.03
CA ASN A 51 2.42 4.36 7.37
C ASN A 51 2.00 5.82 7.56
N ARG A 52 2.20 6.66 6.54
CA ARG A 52 1.77 8.07 6.58
C ARG A 52 0.25 8.21 6.69
N LEU A 53 -0.51 7.39 5.96
CA LEU A 53 -1.97 7.34 6.08
C LEU A 53 -2.37 6.99 7.52
N LYS A 54 -1.74 6.00 8.13
CA LYS A 54 -2.01 5.58 9.51
C LYS A 54 -1.66 6.67 10.54
N VAL A 55 -0.45 7.22 10.46
CA VAL A 55 0.08 8.15 11.47
C VAL A 55 -0.48 9.57 11.31
N ASP A 56 -0.60 10.07 10.08
CA ASP A 56 -0.90 11.49 9.84
C ASP A 56 -2.37 11.76 9.49
N VAL A 57 -3.10 10.76 8.98
CA VAL A 57 -4.48 10.92 8.50
C VAL A 57 -5.47 10.16 9.38
N GLU A 58 -5.32 8.83 9.48
CA GLU A 58 -6.20 7.95 10.26
C GLU A 58 -6.28 8.38 11.72
N SER A 59 -5.14 8.68 12.34
CA SER A 59 -5.08 9.14 13.74
C SER A 59 -5.88 10.41 14.04
N LYS A 60 -6.20 11.20 13.01
CA LYS A 60 -6.97 12.46 13.09
C LYS A 60 -8.42 12.30 12.67
N LEU A 61 -8.84 11.12 12.22
CA LEU A 61 -10.23 10.86 11.86
C LEU A 61 -11.11 10.89 13.11
N THR A 62 -12.29 11.49 12.99
CA THR A 62 -13.30 11.51 14.06
C THR A 62 -14.04 10.18 14.21
N VAL A 63 -13.83 9.24 13.28
CA VAL A 63 -14.48 7.93 13.24
C VAL A 63 -13.42 6.85 13.47
N PRO A 64 -13.19 6.42 14.72
CA PRO A 64 -12.09 5.50 15.07
C PRO A 64 -12.28 4.08 14.51
N SER A 65 -13.47 3.76 13.99
CA SER A 65 -13.74 2.49 13.31
C SER A 65 -13.27 2.47 11.85
N VAL A 66 -12.75 3.59 11.32
CA VAL A 66 -12.22 3.68 9.96
C VAL A 66 -10.70 3.51 10.01
N ALA A 67 -10.20 2.54 9.26
CA ALA A 67 -8.78 2.33 8.99
C ALA A 67 -8.46 2.71 7.54
N LEU A 68 -7.32 3.37 7.34
CA LEU A 68 -6.81 3.75 6.04
C LEU A 68 -5.55 2.94 5.72
N ASN A 69 -5.57 2.28 4.57
CA ASN A 69 -4.43 1.50 4.09
C ASN A 69 -4.04 1.95 2.68
N SER A 70 -2.80 1.66 2.30
CA SER A 70 -2.41 1.65 0.90
C SER A 70 -1.57 0.42 0.60
N PHE A 71 -1.69 -0.11 -0.62
CA PHE A 71 -0.85 -1.19 -1.12
C PHE A 71 -0.35 -0.86 -2.52
N ILE A 72 0.90 -1.25 -2.78
CA ILE A 72 1.43 -1.35 -4.14
C ILE A 72 1.35 -2.81 -4.56
N LEU A 73 0.70 -3.08 -5.69
CA LEU A 73 0.69 -4.40 -6.29
C LEU A 73 1.63 -4.38 -7.49
N SER A 74 2.78 -5.04 -7.38
CA SER A 74 3.84 -4.96 -8.38
C SER A 74 3.67 -6.03 -9.46
N PRO A 75 3.51 -5.68 -10.74
CA PRO A 75 3.64 -6.62 -11.85
C PRO A 75 5.12 -6.95 -12.15
N THR A 76 6.08 -6.14 -11.67
CA THR A 76 7.51 -6.49 -11.73
C THR A 76 7.76 -7.64 -10.79
N LYS A 77 8.47 -8.69 -11.23
CA LYS A 77 8.79 -9.83 -10.37
C LYS A 77 9.80 -9.44 -9.31
N TYR A 78 9.69 -10.00 -8.11
CA TYR A 78 10.71 -9.79 -7.07
C TYR A 78 12.13 -10.19 -7.55
N SER A 79 12.21 -11.27 -8.32
CA SER A 79 13.46 -11.75 -8.93
C SER A 79 14.10 -10.76 -9.92
N GLU A 80 13.36 -9.77 -10.42
CA GLU A 80 13.82 -8.76 -11.39
C GLU A 80 14.26 -7.45 -10.72
N LEU A 81 14.07 -7.29 -9.40
CA LEU A 81 14.50 -6.08 -8.69
C LEU A 81 16.02 -5.91 -8.69
N ALA A 82 16.50 -4.68 -8.82
CA ALA A 82 17.93 -4.38 -8.80
C ALA A 82 18.52 -4.54 -7.39
N ASP A 83 17.78 -4.16 -6.36
CA ASP A 83 18.18 -4.36 -4.97
C ASP A 83 17.83 -5.78 -4.50
N LYS A 84 18.87 -6.53 -4.12
CA LYS A 84 18.77 -7.91 -3.63
C LYS A 84 18.96 -8.01 -2.11
N ASN A 85 19.20 -6.88 -1.42
CA ASN A 85 19.43 -6.88 0.01
C ASN A 85 18.12 -6.83 0.82
N VAL A 86 17.04 -6.36 0.19
CA VAL A 86 15.70 -6.27 0.79
C VAL A 86 14.93 -7.53 0.46
N THR A 87 14.49 -8.27 1.48
CA THR A 87 13.76 -9.53 1.26
C THR A 87 12.32 -9.27 0.81
N ILE A 88 11.68 -10.28 0.21
CA ILE A 88 10.26 -10.18 -0.17
C ILE A 88 9.36 -9.94 1.06
N GLU A 89 9.71 -10.50 2.22
CA GLU A 89 9.00 -10.27 3.47
C GLU A 89 9.10 -8.81 3.92
N GLU A 90 10.27 -8.18 3.74
CA GLU A 90 10.46 -6.78 4.09
C GLU A 90 9.64 -5.85 3.18
N TRP A 91 9.54 -6.17 1.89
CA TRP A 91 8.61 -5.51 0.97
C TRP A 91 7.14 -5.70 1.39
N ASN A 92 6.75 -6.91 1.76
CA ASN A 92 5.38 -7.23 2.18
C ASN A 92 4.99 -6.47 3.45
N ILE A 93 5.89 -6.37 4.45
CA ILE A 93 5.70 -5.56 5.66
C ILE A 93 5.51 -4.08 5.32
N ASN A 94 6.13 -3.60 4.24
CA ASN A 94 5.97 -2.23 3.75
C ASN A 94 4.82 -2.10 2.71
N HIS A 95 3.88 -3.04 2.71
CA HIS A 95 2.67 -3.00 1.87
C HIS A 95 2.96 -2.99 0.35
N VAL A 96 4.06 -3.61 -0.06
CA VAL A 96 4.37 -3.88 -1.47
C VAL A 96 4.28 -5.38 -1.69
N LEU A 97 3.31 -5.81 -2.49
CA LEU A 97 3.08 -7.22 -2.82
C LEU A 97 3.40 -7.47 -4.28
N PHE A 98 4.03 -8.60 -4.59
CA PHE A 98 4.39 -8.95 -5.96
C PHE A 98 3.36 -9.91 -6.55
N MET A 99 2.85 -9.59 -7.75
CA MET A 99 1.77 -10.35 -8.39
C MET A 99 2.21 -11.72 -8.94
N ASP A 100 3.52 -12.01 -8.99
CA ASP A 100 4.04 -13.33 -9.33
C ASP A 100 4.02 -14.32 -8.15
N ASP A 101 3.67 -13.84 -6.96
CA ASP A 101 3.40 -14.68 -5.80
C ASP A 101 1.95 -15.18 -5.80
N ASN A 102 1.72 -16.48 -5.65
CA ASN A 102 0.38 -17.06 -5.85
C ASN A 102 -0.64 -16.66 -4.78
N ASP A 103 -0.17 -16.24 -3.59
CA ASP A 103 -1.00 -15.88 -2.44
C ASP A 103 -1.07 -14.37 -2.18
N TYR A 104 -0.62 -13.53 -3.14
CA TYR A 104 -0.54 -12.07 -2.94
C TYR A 104 -1.89 -11.43 -2.58
N ILE A 105 -3.01 -11.99 -3.07
CA ILE A 105 -4.36 -11.52 -2.71
C ILE A 105 -4.69 -11.88 -1.25
N GLU A 106 -4.30 -13.07 -0.78
CA GLU A 106 -4.49 -13.46 0.62
C GLU A 106 -3.65 -12.57 1.55
N LYS A 107 -2.41 -12.27 1.14
CA LYS A 107 -1.52 -11.31 1.82
C LYS A 107 -2.12 -9.91 1.88
N LEU A 108 -2.76 -9.45 0.79
CA LEU A 108 -3.47 -8.17 0.76
C LEU A 108 -4.57 -8.12 1.82
N PHE A 109 -5.47 -9.10 1.85
CA PHE A 109 -6.55 -9.12 2.86
C PHE A 109 -6.02 -9.25 4.29
N THR A 110 -5.00 -10.08 4.50
CA THR A 110 -4.35 -10.23 5.80
C THR A 110 -3.79 -8.89 6.27
N GLY A 111 -3.04 -8.18 5.41
CA GLY A 111 -2.45 -6.89 5.73
C GLY A 111 -3.45 -5.73 5.85
N ILE A 112 -4.65 -5.84 5.26
CA ILE A 112 -5.72 -4.86 5.49
C ILE A 112 -6.26 -4.97 6.92
N THR A 113 -6.40 -6.19 7.43
CA THR A 113 -7.05 -6.45 8.74
C THR A 113 -6.10 -6.52 9.93
N GLY A 114 -4.82 -6.83 9.69
CA GLY A 114 -3.76 -6.96 10.72
C GLY A 114 -3.27 -5.62 11.24
#